data_AF-A0A351SIF2-F1
#
_entry.id   AF-A0A351SIF2-F1
#
_cell.length_a   1.000
_cell.length_b   1.000
_cell.length_c   1.000
_cell.angle_alpha   90.00
_cell.angle_beta   90.00
_cell.angle_gamma   90.00
#
_symmetry.space_group_name_H-M   'P 1'
#
loop_
_entity.id
_entity.type
_entity.pdbx_description
1 polymer ?
#
loop_
_entity_poly.entity_id
_entity_poly.type
_entity_poly.pdbx_seq_one_letter_code
_entity_poly.pdbx_strand_id
1 'polypeptide(L)' 'MLLTESPKVKVTIETYPAAIQAKIHTLRDLIIATATETSEINTLEETLKWGEPSYLTPTGSTLRIGWKH' A
#
# COMPACT_ATOMS: atom_id res chain seq x y z
N MET A 1 13.90 -7.24 -1.15
CA MET A 1 13.33 -5.90 -0.90
C MET A 1 13.04 -5.74 0.59
N LEU A 2 13.34 -4.58 1.18
CA LEU A 2 12.93 -4.21 2.54
C LEU A 2 11.54 -3.57 2.50
N LEU A 3 10.57 -4.11 3.25
CA LEU A 3 9.24 -3.52 3.42
C LEU A 3 9.16 -2.79 4.77
N THR A 4 8.78 -1.52 4.74
CA THR A 4 8.44 -0.74 5.94
C THR A 4 6.92 -0.62 6.03
N GLU A 5 6.29 -1.45 6.86
CA GLU A 5 4.84 -1.41 7.08
C GLU A 5 4.43 -0.23 7.98
N SER A 6 3.19 0.25 7.82
CA SER A 6 2.65 1.33 8.63
C SER A 6 1.40 0.90 9.39
N PRO A 7 1.40 0.97 10.75
CA PRO A 7 0.19 0.74 11.54
C PRO A 7 -0.97 1.65 11.15
N LYS A 8 -0.67 2.87 10.67
CA LYS A 8 -1.69 3.82 10.21
C LYS A 8 -2.41 3.33 8.95
N VAL A 9 -1.69 2.68 8.04
CA VAL A 9 -2.29 2.07 6.84
C VAL A 9 -3.26 0.97 7.23
N LYS A 10 -2.85 0.08 8.15
CA LYS A 10 -3.73 -0.98 8.67
C LYS A 10 -5.01 -0.41 9.29
N VAL A 11 -4.88 0.55 10.20
CA VAL A 11 -6.03 1.21 10.85
C VAL A 11 -6.95 1.88 9.82
N THR A 12 -6.40 2.56 8.80
CA THR A 12 -7.21 3.16 7.73
C THR A 12 -7.98 2.11 6.93
N ILE A 13 -7.36 0.99 6.58
CA ILE A 13 -8.04 -0.11 5.87
C ILE A 13 -9.19 -0.65 6.73
N GLU A 14 -8.99 -0.82 8.03
CA GLU A 14 -10.01 -1.29 8.98
C GLU A 14 -11.25 -0.37 9.06
N THR A 15 -11.13 0.90 8.65
CA THR A 15 -12.28 1.83 8.58
C THR A 15 -13.19 1.60 7.37
N TYR A 16 -12.75 0.86 6.36
CA TYR A 16 -13.54 0.58 5.16
C TYR A 16 -14.59 -0.50 5.42
N PRO A 17 -15.68 -0.56 4.61
CA PRO A 17 -16.62 -1.68 4.67
C PRO A 17 -15.92 -3.03 4.44
N ALA A 18 -16.36 -4.10 5.11
CA ALA A 18 -15.69 -5.41 5.07
C ALA A 18 -15.43 -5.93 3.63
N ALA A 19 -16.40 -5.76 2.72
CA ALA A 19 -16.24 -6.16 1.32
C ALA A 19 -15.16 -5.35 0.57
N ILE A 20 -14.90 -4.12 1.00
CA ILE A 20 -13.85 -3.25 0.46
C ILE A 20 -12.50 -3.58 1.08
N GLN A 21 -12.45 -3.87 2.39
CA GLN A 21 -11.22 -4.32 3.06
C GLN A 21 -10.57 -5.48 2.31
N ALA A 22 -11.36 -6.50 1.97
CA ALA A 22 -10.88 -7.66 1.21
C ALA A 22 -10.22 -7.25 -0.13
N LYS A 23 -10.85 -6.34 -0.88
CA LYS A 23 -10.31 -5.83 -2.15
C LYS A 23 -9.03 -5.02 -1.96
N ILE A 24 -8.99 -4.16 -0.93
CA ILE A 24 -7.82 -3.35 -0.62
C ILE A 24 -6.65 -4.23 -0.17
N HIS A 25 -6.89 -5.29 0.59
CA HIS A 25 -5.87 -6.28 0.94
C HIS A 25 -5.32 -6.99 -0.29
N THR A 26 -6.18 -7.42 -1.23
CA THR A 26 -5.71 -8.01 -2.50
C THR A 26 -4.82 -7.04 -3.28
N LEU A 27 -5.17 -5.76 -3.35
CA LEU A 27 -4.34 -4.75 -4.01
C LEU A 27 -3.02 -4.51 -3.27
N ARG A 28 -3.04 -4.44 -1.94
CA ARG A 28 -1.82 -4.33 -1.12
C ARG A 28 -0.86 -5.49 -1.38
N ASP A 29 -1.37 -6.72 -1.35
CA ASP A 29 -0.58 -7.92 -1.60
C ASP A 29 0.03 -7.90 -3.01
N LEU A 30 -0.76 -7.50 -4.02
CA LEU A 30 -0.28 -7.33 -5.39
C LEU A 30 0.84 -6.29 -5.50
N ILE A 31 0.72 -5.16 -4.81
CA ILE A 31 1.74 -4.10 -4.81
C ILE A 31 3.05 -4.62 -4.21
N ILE A 32 2.98 -5.30 -3.06
CA ILE A 32 4.16 -5.86 -2.38
C ILE A 32 4.81 -6.95 -3.25
N ALA A 33 4.02 -7.84 -3.86
CA ALA A 33 4.53 -8.87 -4.76
C ALA A 33 5.23 -8.25 -5.98
N THR A 34 4.58 -7.29 -6.65
CA THR A 34 5.13 -6.60 -7.82
C THR A 34 6.44 -5.89 -7.49
N ALA A 35 6.48 -5.18 -6.35
CA ALA A 35 7.70 -4.51 -5.89
C ALA A 35 8.82 -5.51 -5.55
N THR A 36 8.48 -6.67 -5.01
CA THR A 36 9.44 -7.75 -4.71
C THR A 36 10.02 -8.38 -5.98
N GLU A 37 9.20 -8.53 -7.03
CA GLU A 37 9.60 -9.11 -8.32
C GLU A 37 10.35 -8.11 -9.23
N THR A 38 10.32 -6.82 -8.91
CA THR A 38 11.00 -5.77 -9.68
C THR A 38 12.43 -5.57 -9.15
N SER A 39 13.44 -5.99 -9.92
CA SER A 39 14.85 -5.98 -9.50
C SER A 39 15.41 -4.63 -9.05
N GLU A 40 14.88 -3.54 -9.60
CA GLU A 40 15.31 -2.17 -9.34
C GLU A 40 14.72 -1.63 -8.02
N ILE A 41 13.70 -2.28 -7.46
CA ILE A 41 13.01 -1.86 -6.25
C ILE A 41 13.57 -2.65 -5.05
N ASN A 42 14.45 -1.99 -4.29
CA ASN A 42 15.06 -2.60 -3.11
C ASN A 42 14.36 -2.26 -1.79
N THR A 43 13.53 -1.22 -1.77
CA THR A 43 12.74 -0.81 -0.60
C THR A 43 11.33 -0.39 -1.00
N LEU A 44 10.36 -0.67 -0.14
CA LEU A 44 8.98 -0.23 -0.25
C LEU A 44 8.51 0.29 1.12
N GLU A 45 8.00 1.52 1.16
CA GLU A 45 7.44 2.12 2.37
C GLU A 45 5.93 2.26 2.25
N GLU A 46 5.20 1.79 3.25
CA GLU A 46 3.79 2.09 3.45
C GLU A 46 3.61 3.36 4.27
N THR A 47 2.72 4.24 3.83
CA THR A 47 2.35 5.45 4.56
C THR A 47 0.94 5.90 4.21
N LEU A 48 0.49 7.00 4.81
CA LEU A 48 -0.74 7.67 4.39
C LEU A 48 -0.39 8.96 3.65
N LYS A 49 -0.97 9.15 2.46
CA LYS A 49 -1.04 10.47 1.82
C LYS A 49 -2.49 10.84 1.58
N TRP A 50 -2.88 12.02 2.07
CA TRP A 50 -4.27 12.48 2.04
C TRP A 50 -5.24 11.49 2.71
N GLY A 51 -4.80 10.81 3.77
CA GLY A 51 -5.60 9.83 4.51
C GLY A 51 -5.78 8.48 3.81
N GLU A 52 -5.08 8.23 2.70
CA GLU A 52 -5.21 6.99 1.91
C GLU A 52 -3.91 6.18 1.91
N PRO A 53 -3.99 4.82 1.93
CA PRO A 53 -2.84 3.94 1.79
C PRO A 53 -1.97 4.28 0.57
N SER A 54 -0.70 4.56 0.83
CA SER A 54 0.26 4.98 -0.18
C SER A 54 1.55 4.20 -0.04
N TYR A 55 2.17 3.90 -1.18
CA TYR A 55 3.37 3.07 -1.30
C TYR A 55 4.44 3.86 -2.03
N LEU A 56 5.60 3.98 -1.38
CA LEU A 56 6.73 4.76 -1.87
C LEU A 56 7.93 3.86 -2.08
N THR A 57 8.66 4.13 -3.14
CA THR A 57 9.99 3.62 -3.42
C THR A 57 10.94 4.81 -3.55
N PRO A 58 12.28 4.62 -3.48
CA PRO A 58 13.23 5.72 -3.63
C PRO A 58 13.16 6.42 -5.00
N THR A 59 12.63 5.74 -6.01
CA THR A 59 12.55 6.21 -7.40
C THR A 59 11.16 6.01 -7.98
N GLY A 60 10.67 7.00 -8.73
CA GLY A 60 9.36 6.93 -9.39
C GLY A 60 8.28 7.69 -8.63
N SER A 61 7.03 7.44 -9.03
CA SER A 61 5.86 8.12 -8.45
C SER A 61 5.27 7.33 -7.29
N THR A 62 4.64 8.03 -6.34
CA THR A 62 3.85 7.38 -5.28
C THR A 62 2.67 6.63 -5.89
N LEU A 63 2.53 5.35 -5.56
CA LEU A 63 1.31 4.60 -5.82
C LEU A 63 0.37 4.74 -4.62
N ARG A 64 -0.89 5.10 -4.86
CA ARG A 64 -1.88 5.29 -3.81
C ARG A 64 -3.15 4.56 -4.19
N ILE A 65 -3.69 3.84 -3.23
CA ILE A 65 -4.97 3.16 -3.34
C ILE A 65 -5.86 3.63 -2.21
N GLY A 66 -7.16 3.60 -2.44
CA GLY A 66 -8.12 4.01 -1.44
C GLY A 66 -9.52 3.70 -1.93
N TRP A 67 -10.47 3.86 -1.02
CA TRP A 67 -11.88 3.75 -1.33
C TRP A 67 -12.57 5.07 -0.97
N LYS A 68 -13.39 5.55 -1.91
CA LYS A 68 -14.29 6.69 -1.74
C LYS A 68 -15.70 6.24 -2.05
N HIS A 69 -16.65 6.78 -1.30
CA HIS A 69 -18.08 6.58 -1.50
C HIS A 69 -18.58 7.36 -2.70
#